data_AF-A0A834E3M3-F1
#
_entry.id   AF-A0A834E3M3-F1
#
_cell.length_a   1.000
_cell.length_b   1.000
_cell.length_c   1.000
_cell.angle_alpha   90.00
_cell.angle_beta   90.00
_cell.angle_gamma   90.00
#
_symmetry.space_group_name_H-M   'P 1'
#
loop_
_entity.id
_entity.type
_entity.pdbx_description
1 polymer ?
#
loop_
_entity_poly.entity_id
_entity_poly.type
_entity_poly.pdbx_seq_one_letter_code
_entity_poly.pdbx_strand_id
1 'polypeptide(L)'
;MTFSQAETFPFNPFDVTKIWPHKDYPLIPVGKLVLNRNPVNYFAEVEQLAFDPSNMPPGIEPSPDKMLQGRLFSYPDTHRHRLGPNYLQIPVNCPFRARLAHYQRDGPMCVLDNQGGAPNYYPNSFSAPEHQKNYALEHSTKQSGEVRRYNSADDDNVTQVRTFYESVLNEEERKRLCENIAGHLKDAQLFIQRKAVKNFSDVHPEYGARIQALLDKYNAEKPKNSIHTFVQHGSHLAAREKANL
;
A
#
# COMPACT_ATOMS: atom_id res chain seq x y z
N MET A 1 -4.34 12.07 16.46
CA MET A 1 -3.99 13.36 15.84
C MET A 1 -5.27 14.12 15.52
N THR A 2 -5.42 15.35 15.97
CA THR A 2 -6.51 16.25 15.55
C THR A 2 -6.18 16.92 14.23
N PHE A 3 -7.17 17.53 13.56
CA PHE A 3 -6.93 18.28 12.30
C PHE A 3 -5.90 19.40 12.50
N SER A 4 -5.97 20.17 13.59
CA SER A 4 -4.98 21.22 13.88
C SER A 4 -3.57 20.66 14.10
N GLN A 5 -3.43 19.47 14.70
CA GLN A 5 -2.13 18.82 14.85
C GLN A 5 -1.56 18.34 13.52
N ALA A 6 -2.42 17.95 12.57
CA ALA A 6 -1.99 17.54 11.23
C ALA A 6 -1.35 18.70 10.46
N GLU A 7 -1.91 19.92 10.56
CA GLU A 7 -1.37 21.13 9.93
C GLU A 7 0.03 21.52 10.46
N THR A 8 0.35 21.16 11.70
CA THR A 8 1.62 21.49 12.35
C THR A 8 2.58 20.31 12.47
N PHE A 9 2.24 19.15 11.91
CA PHE A 9 3.10 17.97 11.98
C PHE A 9 4.38 18.24 11.17
N PRO A 10 5.59 17.87 11.67
CA PRO A 10 6.86 18.21 11.01
C PRO A 10 7.06 17.57 9.64
N PHE A 11 6.25 16.56 9.30
CA PHE A 11 6.22 15.92 7.99
C PHE A 11 4.79 15.98 7.44
N ASN A 12 4.60 15.53 6.20
CA ASN A 12 3.25 15.22 5.74
C ASN A 12 2.64 14.12 6.63
N PRO A 13 1.55 14.36 7.38
CA PRO A 13 0.96 13.38 8.28
C PRO A 13 0.30 12.21 7.55
N PHE A 14 0.13 12.31 6.23
CA PHE A 14 -0.45 11.31 5.34
C PHE A 14 0.60 10.62 4.44
N ASP A 15 1.89 10.82 4.72
CA ASP A 15 2.97 10.10 4.05
C ASP A 15 3.18 8.73 4.73
N VAL A 16 2.92 7.65 3.99
CA VAL A 16 3.05 6.27 4.45
C VAL A 16 4.47 5.89 4.89
N THR A 17 5.49 6.66 4.48
CA THR A 17 6.89 6.43 4.87
C THR A 17 7.22 7.03 6.25
N LYS A 18 6.27 7.75 6.86
CA LYS A 18 6.44 8.38 8.17
C LYS A 18 5.63 7.69 9.25
N ILE A 19 6.18 7.67 10.45
CA ILE A 19 5.46 7.28 11.67
C ILE A 19 5.07 8.53 12.46
N TRP A 20 4.00 8.42 13.25
CA TRP A 20 3.67 9.38 14.29
C TRP A 20 4.38 8.97 15.57
N PRO A 21 5.32 9.77 16.11
CA PRO A 21 6.07 9.36 17.30
C PRO A 21 5.16 9.10 18.50
N HIS A 22 5.33 7.97 19.18
CA HIS A 22 4.50 7.61 20.34
C HIS A 22 4.62 8.58 21.51
N LYS A 23 5.71 9.36 21.58
CA LYS A 23 5.87 10.43 22.57
C LYS A 23 4.84 11.55 22.37
N ASP A 24 4.53 11.88 21.12
CA ASP A 24 3.62 12.96 20.75
C ASP A 24 2.18 12.44 20.60
N TYR A 25 2.03 11.20 20.12
CA TYR A 25 0.76 10.53 19.92
C TYR A 25 0.77 9.16 20.63
N PRO A 26 0.50 9.13 21.94
CA PRO A 26 0.51 7.89 22.71
C PRO A 26 -0.57 6.93 22.20
N LEU A 27 -0.25 5.63 22.27
CA LEU A 27 -1.20 4.58 21.91
C LEU A 27 -2.40 4.59 22.86
N ILE A 28 -3.60 4.58 22.28
CA ILE A 28 -4.87 4.51 23.03
C ILE A 28 -5.39 3.07 22.93
N PRO A 29 -5.51 2.32 24.04
CA PRO A 29 -6.08 0.98 24.01
C PRO A 29 -7.54 0.98 23.52
N VAL A 30 -7.87 0.08 22.58
CA VAL A 30 -9.23 -0.06 22.03
C VAL A 30 -9.84 -1.43 22.38
N GLY A 31 -9.10 -2.52 22.17
CA GLY A 31 -9.62 -3.88 22.37
C GLY A 31 -8.58 -4.97 22.12
N LYS A 32 -9.03 -6.22 21.93
CA LYS A 32 -8.19 -7.39 21.67
C LYS A 32 -8.73 -8.18 20.49
N LEU A 33 -7.83 -8.64 19.61
CA LEU A 33 -8.12 -9.61 18.56
C LEU A 33 -7.62 -10.99 19.00
N VAL A 34 -8.44 -12.03 18.83
CA VAL A 34 -8.11 -13.41 19.22
C VAL A 34 -8.36 -14.34 18.04
N LEU A 35 -7.33 -15.08 17.61
CA LEU A 35 -7.42 -16.11 16.57
C LEU A 35 -7.55 -17.48 17.27
N ASN A 36 -8.74 -18.07 17.25
CA ASN A 36 -9.07 -19.28 18.02
C ASN A 36 -9.66 -20.43 17.18
N ARG A 37 -9.61 -20.31 15.85
CA ARG A 37 -10.15 -21.32 14.94
C ARG A 37 -9.31 -21.36 13.67
N ASN A 38 -8.87 -22.55 13.29
CA ASN A 38 -8.24 -22.78 11.99
C ASN A 38 -9.30 -22.93 10.88
N PRO A 39 -8.97 -22.58 9.63
CA PRO A 39 -9.80 -22.90 8.47
C PRO A 39 -10.07 -24.41 8.39
N VAL A 40 -11.28 -24.80 7.99
CA VAL A 40 -11.60 -26.20 7.68
C VAL A 40 -11.13 -26.54 6.26
N ASN A 41 -11.33 -25.62 5.32
CA ASN A 41 -10.84 -25.74 3.95
C ASN A 41 -10.04 -24.48 3.57
N TYR A 42 -8.72 -24.66 3.37
CA TYR A 42 -7.82 -23.57 3.05
C TYR A 42 -8.22 -22.82 1.78
N PHE A 43 -8.59 -23.52 0.72
CA PHE A 43 -8.93 -22.86 -0.55
C PHE A 43 -10.21 -22.02 -0.41
N ALA A 44 -11.24 -22.56 0.25
CA ALA A 44 -12.51 -21.87 0.45
C ALA A 44 -12.41 -20.66 1.41
N GLU A 45 -11.61 -20.77 2.46
CA GLU A 45 -11.60 -19.80 3.56
C GLU A 45 -10.36 -18.90 3.60
N VAL A 46 -9.29 -19.24 2.87
CA VAL A 46 -8.04 -18.46 2.85
C VAL A 46 -7.72 -17.99 1.45
N GLU A 47 -7.61 -18.90 0.47
CA GLU A 47 -7.22 -18.53 -0.90
C GLU A 47 -8.25 -17.61 -1.56
N GLN A 48 -9.54 -17.87 -1.31
CA GLN A 48 -10.64 -17.07 -1.82
C GLN A 48 -11.01 -15.86 -0.93
N LEU A 49 -10.26 -15.63 0.15
CA LEU A 49 -10.50 -14.49 1.02
C LEU A 49 -10.12 -13.19 0.29
N ALA A 50 -10.98 -12.17 0.44
CA ALA A 50 -10.82 -10.83 -0.12
C ALA A 50 -10.95 -9.76 0.99
N PHE A 51 -9.94 -8.89 1.10
CA PHE A 51 -9.97 -7.74 2.00
C PHE A 51 -9.91 -6.44 1.18
N ASP A 52 -10.96 -5.62 1.20
CA ASP A 52 -10.96 -4.33 0.51
C ASP A 52 -10.80 -3.17 1.50
N PRO A 53 -9.79 -2.30 1.34
CA PRO A 53 -9.67 -1.10 2.17
C PRO A 53 -10.86 -0.14 2.02
N SER A 54 -11.63 -0.23 0.93
CA SER A 54 -12.87 0.54 0.74
C SER A 54 -14.04 0.06 1.61
N ASN A 55 -13.96 -1.13 2.23
CA ASN A 55 -15.01 -1.65 3.10
C ASN A 55 -14.90 -1.04 4.51
N MET A 56 -15.29 0.22 4.63
CA MET A 56 -15.31 0.96 5.91
C MET A 56 -16.75 1.18 6.38
N PRO A 57 -17.10 0.81 7.62
CA PRO A 57 -18.41 1.13 8.20
C PRO A 57 -18.49 2.61 8.61
N PRO A 58 -19.71 3.17 8.82
CA PRO A 58 -19.86 4.53 9.35
C PRO A 58 -19.04 4.77 10.61
N GLY A 59 -18.35 5.91 10.66
CA GLY A 59 -17.42 6.28 11.73
C GLY A 59 -15.94 5.99 11.44
N ILE A 60 -15.63 5.33 10.32
CA ILE A 60 -14.26 5.11 9.84
C ILE A 60 -14.19 5.54 8.37
N GLU A 61 -13.25 6.42 8.03
CA GLU A 61 -13.12 7.01 6.70
C GLU A 61 -11.64 7.08 6.26
N PRO A 62 -11.36 7.13 4.95
CA PRO A 62 -10.00 7.23 4.45
C PRO A 62 -9.40 8.64 4.66
N SER A 63 -8.09 8.69 4.86
CA SER A 63 -7.29 9.93 4.83
C SER A 63 -6.85 10.28 3.39
N PRO A 64 -6.32 11.49 3.12
CA PRO A 64 -5.79 11.85 1.81
C PRO A 64 -4.40 11.24 1.48
N ASP A 65 -3.96 10.20 2.20
CA ASP A 65 -2.75 9.44 1.86
C ASP A 65 -2.85 8.90 0.42
N LYS A 66 -1.94 9.32 -0.46
CA LYS A 66 -1.93 8.96 -1.89
C LYS A 66 -1.93 7.44 -2.11
N MET A 67 -1.26 6.68 -1.25
CA MET A 67 -1.21 5.22 -1.32
C MET A 67 -2.53 4.60 -0.89
N LEU A 68 -3.13 5.08 0.21
CA LEU A 68 -4.46 4.62 0.62
C LEU A 68 -5.50 4.90 -0.48
N GLN A 69 -5.50 6.10 -1.07
CA GLN A 69 -6.41 6.48 -2.14
C GLN A 69 -6.35 5.51 -3.34
N GLY A 70 -5.15 5.08 -3.75
CA GLY A 70 -5.01 4.04 -4.79
C GLY A 70 -5.52 2.66 -4.37
N ARG A 71 -5.42 2.32 -3.07
CA ARG A 71 -5.90 1.05 -2.52
C ARG A 71 -7.42 0.94 -2.43
N LEU A 72 -8.12 2.06 -2.29
CA LEU A 72 -9.60 2.09 -2.31
C LEU A 72 -10.16 1.55 -3.62
N PHE A 73 -9.46 1.77 -4.73
CA PHE A 73 -9.85 1.27 -6.05
C PHE A 73 -9.30 -0.14 -6.34
N SER A 74 -7.99 -0.33 -6.13
CA SER A 74 -7.27 -1.49 -6.67
C SER A 74 -7.71 -2.85 -6.10
N TYR A 75 -8.15 -2.90 -4.85
CA TYR A 75 -8.51 -4.16 -4.21
C TYR A 75 -9.85 -4.72 -4.75
N PRO A 76 -10.96 -3.94 -4.76
CA PRO A 76 -12.19 -4.40 -5.41
C PRO A 76 -11.98 -4.74 -6.89
N ASP A 77 -11.13 -3.98 -7.60
CA ASP A 77 -10.80 -4.25 -9.00
C ASP A 77 -10.11 -5.60 -9.19
N THR A 78 -9.02 -5.86 -8.46
CA THR A 78 -8.29 -7.14 -8.58
C THR A 78 -9.13 -8.32 -8.10
N HIS A 79 -10.01 -8.14 -7.10
CA HIS A 79 -10.91 -9.21 -6.64
C HIS A 79 -11.95 -9.60 -7.68
N ARG A 80 -12.53 -8.63 -8.40
CA ARG A 80 -13.44 -8.93 -9.52
C ARG A 80 -12.76 -9.73 -10.62
N HIS A 81 -11.47 -9.52 -10.85
CA HIS A 81 -10.68 -10.31 -11.78
C HIS A 81 -10.31 -11.69 -11.22
N ARG A 82 -9.70 -11.75 -10.04
CA ARG A 82 -9.14 -12.97 -9.41
C ARG A 82 -10.21 -13.98 -9.00
N LEU A 83 -11.31 -13.51 -8.41
CA LEU A 83 -12.35 -14.36 -7.81
C LEU A 83 -13.67 -14.29 -8.61
N GLY A 84 -13.86 -13.24 -9.40
CA GLY A 84 -15.03 -13.02 -10.22
C GLY A 84 -15.90 -11.85 -9.72
N PRO A 85 -16.79 -11.29 -10.56
CA PRO A 85 -17.65 -10.16 -10.23
C PRO A 85 -18.46 -10.31 -8.94
N ASN A 86 -18.92 -11.52 -8.63
CA ASN A 86 -19.73 -11.84 -7.45
C ASN A 86 -18.92 -12.39 -6.26
N TYR A 87 -17.62 -12.10 -6.15
CA TYR A 87 -16.76 -12.64 -5.08
C TYR A 87 -17.24 -12.35 -3.65
N LEU A 88 -18.02 -11.28 -3.44
CA LEU A 88 -18.65 -10.96 -2.15
C LEU A 88 -19.75 -11.95 -1.75
N GLN A 89 -20.21 -12.81 -2.67
CA GLN A 89 -21.13 -13.92 -2.36
C GLN A 89 -20.39 -15.17 -1.85
N ILE A 90 -19.06 -15.23 -1.95
CA ILE A 90 -18.26 -16.33 -1.39
C ILE A 90 -18.40 -16.29 0.15
N PRO A 91 -18.66 -17.42 0.84
CA PRO A 91 -19.03 -17.42 2.26
C PRO A 91 -18.09 -16.65 3.20
N VAL A 92 -16.76 -16.72 2.98
CA VAL A 92 -15.77 -16.03 3.83
C VAL A 92 -15.75 -14.51 3.62
N ASN A 93 -16.23 -14.03 2.46
CA ASN A 93 -16.28 -12.61 2.11
C ASN A 93 -17.66 -11.98 2.34
N CYS A 94 -18.68 -12.82 2.51
CA CYS A 94 -20.05 -12.38 2.71
C CYS A 94 -20.19 -11.59 4.02
N PRO A 95 -20.78 -10.38 4.01
CA PRO A 95 -21.06 -9.61 5.21
C PRO A 95 -22.26 -10.20 5.97
N PHE A 96 -22.13 -11.44 6.45
CA PHE A 96 -23.20 -12.25 7.05
C PHE A 96 -23.84 -11.66 8.32
N ARG A 97 -23.20 -10.64 8.91
CA ARG A 97 -23.71 -9.87 10.07
C ARG A 97 -24.56 -8.66 9.67
N ALA A 98 -24.70 -8.37 8.39
CA ALA A 98 -25.49 -7.27 7.86
C ALA A 98 -26.58 -7.79 6.90
N ARG A 99 -27.57 -6.94 6.59
CA ARG A 99 -28.56 -7.21 5.55
C ARG A 99 -28.15 -6.48 4.27
N LEU A 100 -27.80 -7.23 3.23
CA LEU A 100 -27.55 -6.68 1.90
C LEU A 100 -28.89 -6.40 1.20
N ALA A 101 -29.15 -5.14 0.87
CA ALA A 101 -30.33 -4.72 0.13
C ALA A 101 -29.96 -3.53 -0.75
N HIS A 102 -29.87 -3.73 -2.06
CA HIS A 102 -29.36 -2.74 -3.01
C HIS A 102 -29.83 -3.01 -4.45
N TYR A 103 -29.41 -2.17 -5.38
CA TYR A 103 -29.88 -2.23 -6.78
C TYR A 103 -29.00 -3.04 -7.72
N GLN A 104 -27.83 -3.53 -7.27
CA GLN A 104 -26.98 -4.42 -8.07
C GLN A 104 -27.66 -5.78 -8.33
N ARG A 105 -27.48 -6.35 -9.52
CA ARG A 105 -28.06 -7.62 -9.99
C ARG A 105 -27.07 -8.38 -10.88
N ASP A 106 -27.37 -9.66 -11.10
CA ASP A 106 -26.78 -10.55 -12.11
C ASP A 106 -25.28 -10.81 -11.89
N GLY A 107 -24.50 -10.85 -12.98
CA GLY A 107 -23.10 -11.23 -12.98
C GLY A 107 -22.88 -12.76 -12.98
N PRO A 108 -21.71 -13.22 -13.44
CA PRO A 108 -21.37 -14.64 -13.43
C PRO A 108 -21.35 -15.19 -12.00
N MET A 109 -21.72 -16.46 -11.85
CA MET A 109 -21.78 -17.16 -10.55
C MET A 109 -22.64 -16.41 -9.51
N CYS A 110 -23.77 -15.83 -9.92
CA CYS A 110 -24.79 -15.37 -8.99
C CYS A 110 -25.48 -16.59 -8.36
N VAL A 111 -25.23 -16.84 -7.08
CA VAL A 111 -25.61 -18.09 -6.39
C VAL A 111 -26.73 -17.93 -5.36
N LEU A 112 -27.06 -16.69 -5.00
CA LEU A 112 -28.21 -16.36 -4.16
C LEU A 112 -29.48 -16.19 -5.04
N ASP A 113 -30.57 -15.73 -4.44
CA ASP A 113 -31.84 -15.45 -5.14
C ASP A 113 -31.80 -14.18 -6.03
N ASN A 114 -30.62 -13.54 -6.18
CA ASN A 114 -30.42 -12.29 -6.91
C ASN A 114 -31.37 -11.16 -6.45
N GLN A 115 -31.78 -11.16 -5.17
CA GLN A 115 -32.78 -10.25 -4.59
C GLN A 115 -34.20 -10.38 -5.18
N GLY A 116 -34.50 -11.50 -5.83
CA GLY A 116 -35.83 -11.86 -6.32
C GLY A 116 -36.46 -10.80 -7.23
N GLY A 117 -37.78 -10.58 -7.05
CA GLY A 117 -38.56 -9.63 -7.83
C GLY A 117 -38.51 -8.17 -7.33
N ALA A 118 -37.56 -7.83 -6.45
CA ALA A 118 -37.47 -6.47 -5.93
C ALA A 118 -37.10 -5.46 -7.05
N PRO A 119 -37.69 -4.25 -7.07
CA PRO A 119 -37.32 -3.21 -8.03
C PRO A 119 -35.81 -2.99 -8.08
N ASN A 120 -35.26 -2.94 -9.30
CA ASN A 120 -33.82 -2.91 -9.56
C ASN A 120 -33.31 -1.52 -9.98
N TYR A 121 -34.10 -0.47 -9.79
CA TYR A 121 -33.73 0.91 -10.12
C TYR A 121 -34.00 1.87 -8.94
N TYR A 122 -33.22 2.95 -8.86
CA TYR A 122 -33.35 3.99 -7.85
C TYR A 122 -33.27 5.40 -8.48
N PRO A 123 -34.11 6.36 -8.07
CA PRO A 123 -35.23 6.23 -7.13
C PRO A 123 -36.41 5.42 -7.73
N ASN A 124 -37.27 4.86 -6.89
CA ASN A 124 -38.49 4.14 -7.31
C ASN A 124 -39.67 4.40 -6.35
N SER A 125 -40.89 4.07 -6.81
CA SER A 125 -42.13 4.28 -6.07
C SER A 125 -42.73 2.96 -5.52
N PHE A 126 -41.91 1.92 -5.39
CA PHE A 126 -42.34 0.55 -5.09
C PHE A 126 -41.69 -0.02 -3.81
N SER A 127 -41.29 0.87 -2.90
CA SER A 127 -40.76 0.52 -1.56
C SER A 127 -39.52 -0.37 -1.57
N ALA A 128 -38.69 -0.30 -2.61
CA ALA A 128 -37.38 -0.95 -2.61
C ALA A 128 -36.39 -0.19 -1.68
N PRO A 129 -35.16 -0.70 -1.45
CA PRO A 129 -34.24 -0.15 -0.45
C PRO A 129 -33.96 1.35 -0.59
N GLU A 130 -34.00 2.10 0.51
CA GLU A 130 -33.69 3.53 0.59
C GLU A 130 -32.31 3.77 1.22
N HIS A 131 -31.68 4.90 0.87
CA HIS A 131 -30.41 5.29 1.48
C HIS A 131 -30.64 5.95 2.86
N GLN A 132 -29.71 5.70 3.80
CA GLN A 132 -29.82 6.19 5.17
C GLN A 132 -29.10 7.54 5.36
N LYS A 133 -29.78 8.65 5.05
CA LYS A 133 -29.22 10.01 5.11
C LYS A 133 -28.60 10.39 6.46
N ASN A 134 -29.14 9.88 7.58
CA ASN A 134 -28.72 10.32 8.92
C ASN A 134 -27.55 9.50 9.50
N TYR A 135 -27.14 8.41 8.85
CA TYR A 135 -26.15 7.47 9.40
C TYR A 135 -24.98 7.17 8.46
N ALA A 136 -25.07 7.55 7.18
CA ALA A 136 -24.14 7.11 6.15
C ALA A 136 -23.60 8.26 5.27
N LEU A 137 -23.72 9.51 5.71
CA LEU A 137 -23.06 10.64 5.03
C LEU A 137 -21.62 10.76 5.52
N GLU A 138 -20.70 10.90 4.58
CA GLU A 138 -19.27 11.07 4.85
C GLU A 138 -18.96 12.45 5.45
N HIS A 139 -17.85 12.53 6.19
CA HIS A 139 -17.36 13.79 6.71
C HIS A 139 -16.96 14.75 5.58
N SER A 140 -17.54 15.96 5.58
CA SER A 140 -17.19 17.01 4.61
C SER A 140 -15.90 17.72 5.01
N THR A 141 -14.85 17.57 4.20
CA THR A 141 -13.54 18.20 4.43
C THR A 141 -13.24 19.24 3.34
N LYS A 142 -12.92 20.48 3.73
CA LYS A 142 -12.48 21.51 2.78
C LYS A 142 -11.07 21.22 2.28
N GLN A 143 -10.84 21.43 0.99
CA GLN A 143 -9.54 21.25 0.34
C GLN A 143 -9.09 22.55 -0.33
N SER A 144 -7.78 22.73 -0.47
CA SER A 144 -7.17 23.87 -1.17
C SER A 144 -6.05 23.40 -2.09
N GLY A 145 -5.84 24.11 -3.19
CA GLY A 145 -4.81 23.80 -4.18
C GLY A 145 -5.39 23.53 -5.56
N GLU A 146 -4.51 23.40 -6.55
CA GLU A 146 -4.88 23.09 -7.93
C GLU A 146 -4.99 21.58 -8.14
N VAL A 147 -5.82 21.16 -9.08
CA VAL A 147 -5.85 19.76 -9.51
C VAL A 147 -4.67 19.48 -10.43
N ARG A 148 -3.59 18.92 -9.87
CA ARG A 148 -2.36 18.56 -10.62
C ARG A 148 -1.62 17.40 -9.96
N ARG A 149 -0.56 16.92 -10.64
CA ARG A 149 0.36 15.89 -10.12
C ARG A 149 1.44 16.56 -9.27
N TYR A 150 1.25 16.56 -7.95
CA TYR A 150 2.27 17.05 -7.00
C TYR A 150 3.36 16.00 -6.80
N ASN A 151 4.61 16.39 -7.09
CA ASN A 151 5.78 15.60 -6.75
C ASN A 151 5.90 15.47 -5.23
N SER A 152 6.34 14.32 -4.75
CA SER A 152 6.65 14.07 -3.33
C SER A 152 7.89 13.18 -3.20
N ALA A 153 8.76 13.18 -4.21
CA ALA A 153 10.00 12.40 -4.20
C ALA A 153 11.09 13.08 -3.35
N ASP A 154 10.99 14.40 -3.19
CA ASP A 154 11.89 15.27 -2.45
C ASP A 154 11.42 15.56 -1.01
N ASP A 155 10.30 14.97 -0.58
CA ASP A 155 9.91 14.94 0.83
C ASP A 155 11.04 14.29 1.68
N ASP A 156 11.06 14.56 2.99
CA ASP A 156 12.14 14.09 3.86
C ASP A 156 12.27 12.56 3.83
N ASN A 157 13.42 12.05 3.36
CA ASN A 157 13.66 10.62 3.20
C ASN A 157 14.60 10.02 4.25
N VAL A 158 15.11 10.82 5.20
CA VAL A 158 16.26 10.41 6.04
C VAL A 158 16.05 10.63 7.53
N THR A 159 15.27 11.63 7.95
CA THR A 159 15.22 12.05 9.34
C THR A 159 14.67 10.96 10.26
N GLN A 160 13.54 10.35 9.93
CA GLN A 160 12.98 9.26 10.74
C GLN A 160 13.80 7.96 10.63
N VAL A 161 14.45 7.72 9.50
CA VAL A 161 15.33 6.56 9.30
C VAL A 161 16.59 6.68 10.16
N ARG A 162 17.14 7.90 10.30
CA ARG A 162 18.25 8.18 11.21
C ARG A 162 17.86 7.90 12.65
N THR A 163 16.70 8.40 13.08
CA THR A 163 16.16 8.11 14.43
C THR A 163 16.01 6.61 14.65
N PHE A 164 15.51 5.86 13.67
CA PHE A 164 15.44 4.39 13.76
C PHE A 164 16.83 3.77 13.96
N TYR A 165 17.80 4.12 13.10
CA TYR A 165 19.15 3.57 13.17
C TYR A 165 19.90 3.90 14.47
N GLU A 166 19.80 5.15 14.93
CA GLU A 166 20.56 5.65 16.09
C GLU A 166 19.88 5.32 17.42
N SER A 167 18.57 5.55 17.50
CA SER A 167 17.83 5.61 18.77
C SER A 167 16.92 4.42 19.03
N VAL A 168 16.53 3.67 17.99
CA VAL A 168 15.67 2.48 18.15
C VAL A 168 16.51 1.21 18.18
N LEU A 169 17.51 1.10 17.31
CA LEU A 169 18.38 -0.06 17.24
C LEU A 169 19.53 0.01 18.25
N ASN A 170 19.87 -1.14 18.83
CA ASN A 170 21.15 -1.32 19.51
C ASN A 170 22.27 -1.69 18.52
N GLU A 171 23.49 -1.77 19.03
CA GLU A 171 24.69 -1.96 18.21
C GLU A 171 24.71 -3.31 17.46
N GLU A 172 24.32 -4.39 18.12
CA GLU A 172 24.24 -5.72 17.52
C GLU A 172 23.16 -5.79 16.43
N GLU A 173 22.05 -5.08 16.62
CA GLU A 173 21.00 -4.94 15.62
C GLU A 173 21.46 -4.13 14.41
N ARG A 174 22.18 -3.01 14.62
CA ARG A 174 22.80 -2.25 13.53
C ARG A 174 23.78 -3.08 12.73
N LYS A 175 24.61 -3.89 13.39
CA LYS A 175 25.53 -4.83 12.74
C LYS A 175 24.78 -5.81 11.84
N ARG A 176 23.77 -6.51 12.37
CA ARG A 176 22.95 -7.46 11.60
C ARG A 176 22.20 -6.79 10.46
N LEU A 177 21.70 -5.56 10.65
CA LEU A 177 21.03 -4.79 9.60
C LEU A 177 21.98 -4.56 8.41
N CYS A 178 23.20 -4.09 8.67
CA CYS A 178 24.21 -3.89 7.63
C CYS A 178 24.61 -5.22 6.95
N GLU A 179 24.78 -6.29 7.72
CA GLU A 179 25.09 -7.64 7.19
C GLU A 179 23.98 -8.17 6.28
N ASN A 180 22.72 -8.03 6.68
CA ASN A 180 21.56 -8.43 5.89
C ASN A 180 21.47 -7.64 4.57
N ILE A 181 21.63 -6.31 4.64
CA ILE A 181 21.60 -5.45 3.46
C ILE A 181 22.75 -5.81 2.51
N ALA A 182 23.98 -5.86 3.00
CA ALA A 182 25.15 -6.16 2.18
C ALA A 182 25.10 -7.59 1.60
N GLY A 183 24.62 -8.56 2.39
CA GLY A 183 24.46 -9.95 1.96
C GLY A 183 23.52 -10.13 0.78
N HIS A 184 22.51 -9.25 0.64
CA HIS A 184 21.64 -9.20 -0.54
C HIS A 184 22.19 -8.29 -1.64
N LEU A 185 22.60 -7.06 -1.28
CA LEU A 185 23.01 -6.02 -2.22
C LEU A 185 24.30 -6.35 -2.98
N LYS A 186 25.16 -7.24 -2.44
CA LYS A 186 26.41 -7.67 -3.08
C LYS A 186 26.22 -8.23 -4.50
N ASP A 187 25.03 -8.73 -4.83
CA ASP A 187 24.74 -9.35 -6.13
C ASP A 187 24.21 -8.35 -7.17
N ALA A 188 23.94 -7.11 -6.77
CA ALA A 188 23.66 -6.02 -7.69
C ALA A 188 24.94 -5.51 -8.38
N GLN A 189 24.80 -4.86 -9.53
CA GLN A 189 25.92 -4.22 -10.22
C GLN A 189 26.56 -3.12 -9.37
N LEU A 190 27.87 -2.93 -9.50
CA LEU A 190 28.64 -1.98 -8.66
C LEU A 190 28.06 -0.56 -8.66
N PHE A 191 27.54 -0.06 -9.79
CA PHE A 191 26.94 1.28 -9.82
C PHE A 191 25.64 1.38 -9.01
N ILE A 192 24.87 0.28 -8.91
CA ILE A 192 23.67 0.19 -8.07
C ILE A 192 24.08 0.14 -6.61
N GLN A 193 25.09 -0.67 -6.28
CA GLN A 193 25.66 -0.72 -4.92
C GLN A 193 26.09 0.68 -4.46
N ARG A 194 26.84 1.42 -5.29
CA ARG A 194 27.26 2.80 -4.98
C ARG A 194 26.08 3.75 -4.75
N LYS A 195 25.03 3.67 -5.59
CA LYS A 195 23.82 4.48 -5.41
C LYS A 195 23.10 4.15 -4.10
N ALA A 196 22.96 2.87 -3.77
CA ALA A 196 22.33 2.43 -2.54
C ALA A 196 23.12 2.88 -1.30
N VAL A 197 24.45 2.67 -1.30
CA VAL A 197 25.33 3.12 -0.22
C VAL A 197 25.22 4.64 -0.03
N LYS A 198 25.16 5.42 -1.11
CA LYS A 198 24.94 6.87 -1.00
C LYS A 198 23.66 7.18 -0.20
N ASN A 199 22.54 6.54 -0.51
CA ASN A 199 21.29 6.78 0.22
C ASN A 199 21.43 6.42 1.71
N PHE A 200 22.13 5.34 2.05
CA PHE A 200 22.40 4.97 3.45
C PHE A 200 23.34 5.96 4.16
N SER A 201 24.32 6.50 3.43
CA SER A 201 25.19 7.58 3.94
C SER A 201 24.42 8.88 4.20
N ASP A 202 23.44 9.21 3.35
CA ASP A 202 22.56 10.37 3.54
C ASP A 202 21.70 10.21 4.82
N VAL A 203 21.35 8.97 5.20
CA VAL A 203 20.73 8.65 6.49
C VAL A 203 21.72 8.87 7.63
N HIS A 204 22.84 8.15 7.64
CA HIS A 204 23.89 8.29 8.64
C HIS A 204 25.25 7.84 8.07
N PRO A 205 26.34 8.60 8.23
CA PRO A 205 27.62 8.29 7.59
C PRO A 205 28.15 6.91 7.97
N GLU A 206 28.00 6.50 9.23
CA GLU A 206 28.43 5.17 9.67
C GLU A 206 27.58 4.05 9.08
N TYR A 207 26.29 4.31 8.82
CA TYR A 207 25.40 3.32 8.25
C TYR A 207 25.84 2.96 6.82
N GLY A 208 26.08 3.97 5.99
CA GLY A 208 26.65 3.79 4.67
C GLY A 208 28.05 3.16 4.69
N ALA A 209 28.94 3.63 5.59
CA ALA A 209 30.31 3.12 5.69
C ALA A 209 30.38 1.63 6.04
N ARG A 210 29.54 1.17 6.99
CA ARG A 210 29.48 -0.25 7.39
C ARG A 210 29.00 -1.14 6.25
N ILE A 211 27.98 -0.70 5.51
CA ILE A 211 27.50 -1.43 4.32
C ILE A 211 28.60 -1.48 3.25
N GLN A 212 29.27 -0.36 2.98
CA GLN A 212 30.35 -0.28 2.00
C GLN A 212 31.48 -1.27 2.33
N ALA A 213 31.94 -1.31 3.59
CA ALA A 213 33.01 -2.20 4.01
C ALA A 213 32.67 -3.68 3.80
N LEU A 214 31.41 -4.08 4.07
CA LEU A 214 30.93 -5.44 3.81
C LEU A 214 30.85 -5.75 2.32
N LEU A 215 30.37 -4.81 1.51
CA LEU A 215 30.32 -4.96 0.05
C LEU A 215 31.72 -5.08 -0.55
N ASP A 216 32.69 -4.32 -0.06
CA ASP A 216 34.08 -4.39 -0.51
C ASP A 216 34.66 -5.79 -0.26
N LYS A 217 34.40 -6.36 0.93
CA LYS A 217 34.75 -7.76 1.25
C LYS A 217 34.11 -8.74 0.26
N TYR A 218 32.79 -8.66 0.06
CA TYR A 218 32.08 -9.58 -0.85
C TYR A 218 32.55 -9.44 -2.30
N ASN A 219 32.83 -8.23 -2.76
CA ASN A 219 33.28 -7.97 -4.12
C ASN A 219 34.72 -8.44 -4.35
N ALA A 220 35.57 -8.42 -3.33
CA ALA A 220 36.92 -8.97 -3.38
C ALA A 220 36.93 -10.51 -3.42
N GLU A 221 35.98 -11.16 -2.73
CA GLU A 221 35.84 -12.62 -2.67
C GLU A 221 35.18 -13.22 -3.95
N LYS A 222 34.55 -12.40 -4.80
CA LYS A 222 33.90 -12.87 -6.02
C LYS A 222 34.92 -13.33 -7.09
N PRO A 223 34.76 -14.52 -7.69
CA PRO A 223 35.58 -14.94 -8.82
C PRO A 223 35.35 -14.00 -10.01
N LYS A 224 36.43 -13.62 -10.72
CA LYS A 224 36.46 -12.61 -11.80
C LYS A 224 35.70 -12.97 -13.09
N ASN A 225 34.70 -13.85 -13.05
CA ASN A 225 33.98 -14.31 -14.24
C ASN A 225 32.47 -14.14 -14.10
N SER A 226 31.97 -12.93 -14.38
CA SER A 226 30.70 -12.69 -15.07
C SER A 226 30.42 -11.18 -15.08
N ILE A 227 30.88 -10.50 -16.12
CA ILE A 227 30.42 -9.14 -16.42
C ILE A 227 28.96 -9.28 -16.86
N HIS A 228 28.01 -8.99 -15.99
CA HIS A 228 26.62 -8.76 -16.40
C HIS A 228 26.51 -7.37 -16.99
N THR A 229 27.00 -7.20 -18.22
CA THR A 229 26.74 -5.99 -19.00
C THR A 229 25.28 -6.01 -19.44
N PHE A 230 24.50 -5.06 -18.94
CA PHE A 230 23.24 -4.71 -19.57
C PHE A 230 23.55 -4.00 -20.88
N VAL A 231 23.35 -4.69 -22.01
CA VAL A 231 23.38 -4.05 -23.32
C VAL A 231 22.06 -3.31 -23.49
N GLN A 232 22.07 -1.99 -23.31
CA GLN A 232 20.96 -1.16 -23.74
C GLN A 232 20.82 -1.34 -25.26
N HIS A 233 19.83 -2.13 -25.69
CA HIS A 233 19.47 -2.18 -27.11
C HIS A 233 19.00 -0.76 -27.46
N GLY A 234 19.81 -0.08 -28.28
CA GLY A 234 19.46 1.23 -28.81
C GLY A 234 18.08 1.15 -29.44
N SER A 235 17.22 2.10 -29.09
CA SER A 235 15.94 2.29 -29.77
C SER A 235 16.21 2.52 -31.25
N HIS A 236 15.93 1.52 -32.08
CA HIS A 236 15.79 1.67 -33.53
C HIS A 236 14.53 2.49 -33.83
N LEU A 237 14.62 3.81 -33.63
CA LEU A 237 13.69 4.76 -34.22
C LEU A 237 14.47 6.01 -34.64
N ALA A 238 15.27 5.85 -35.68
CA ALA A 238 15.66 6.95 -36.55
C ALA A 238 15.54 6.49 -38.02
N ALA A 239 14.81 7.30 -38.79
CA ALA A 239 14.76 7.36 -40.25
C ALA A 239 13.86 6.36 -41.02
N ARG A 240 12.63 6.82 -41.30
CA ARG A 240 11.80 6.70 -42.53
C ARG A 240 10.42 7.30 -42.15
N GLU A 241 9.81 8.30 -42.77
CA GLU A 241 9.93 8.97 -44.06
C GLU A 241 9.42 10.41 -43.89
N LYS A 242 10.17 11.40 -44.37
CA LYS A 242 9.57 12.58 -45.02
C LYS A 242 9.44 12.20 -46.49
N ALA A 243 8.25 11.80 -46.93
CA ALA A 243 7.85 11.85 -48.33
C ALA A 243 6.33 11.63 -48.46
N ASN A 244 5.64 12.69 -48.87
CA ASN A 244 4.38 12.71 -49.63
C ASN A 244 3.04 12.42 -48.92
N LEU A 245 2.18 13.46 -48.98
CA LEU A 245 0.74 13.58 -48.71
C LEU A 245 0.32 13.73 -47.24
#